data_AF-A0A1I6GQS5-F1
#
_entry.id   AF-A0A1I6GQS5-F1
#
_cell.length_a   1.000
_cell.length_b   1.000
_cell.length_c   1.000
_cell.angle_alpha   90.00
_cell.angle_beta   90.00
_cell.angle_gamma   90.00
#
_symmetry.space_group_name_H-M   'P 1'
#
loop_
_entity.id
_entity.type
_entity.pdbx_description
1 polymer ?
#
loop_
_entity_poly.entity_id
_entity_poly.type
_entity_poly.pdbx_seq_one_letter_code
_entity_poly.pdbx_strand_id
1 'polypeptide(L)'
;MTSLLSTQEFWQYLSIPLIAALIGWTTNWLAIKMTFYPLEFIGKPPLLGWQGIIPSKARKMAAISVDATISKIGTVREIFQQIDPKVLAAHIVHNVDPRIEEYVDEMMLREYPTFWENLPSSARNMVYDRVRKSTPQLVDNLVEDISDNIEDLLDIKGMVIERLASDKQLLNRIFIECGEVEFRFIINSGLYFGFLFGLIQMAVWYVYPSWWVLPFFGLLVGWATNWIALNVIFRPLHPKKVGPFKLQGLFLKRQPAVAESFCHIVTHEILTVGNIINAILGGPRGDRARNMVKKHIKPLVDETAGMGKALTQMAFGPTGFATLKNQVGEKAIEISQTSFNNPIFERDRAQAVESIMVERMIALSSEEFQDLLRPCFQEDEIKLILVGAFLGFAAGVCQLVFVFGESFL
;
A
#
# COMPACT_ATOMS: atom_id res chain seq x y z
N MET A 1 -13.55 39.12 -45.59
CA MET A 1 -13.17 38.39 -44.36
C MET A 1 -14.25 38.44 -43.28
N THR A 2 -15.05 39.49 -43.16
CA THR A 2 -16.14 39.61 -42.16
C THR A 2 -17.39 38.76 -42.47
N SER A 3 -17.60 38.29 -43.71
CA SER A 3 -18.76 37.45 -44.08
C SER A 3 -18.60 35.95 -43.78
N LEU A 4 -17.38 35.48 -43.50
CA LEU A 4 -17.10 34.08 -43.13
C LEU A 4 -17.37 33.80 -41.65
N LEU A 5 -17.30 34.83 -40.80
CA LEU A 5 -17.57 34.72 -39.36
C LEU A 5 -19.08 34.77 -39.03
N SER A 6 -19.93 35.10 -40.00
CA SER A 6 -21.38 35.25 -39.84
C SER A 6 -22.21 34.05 -40.31
N THR A 7 -21.59 33.05 -40.93
CA THR A 7 -22.29 31.84 -41.40
C THR A 7 -22.37 30.79 -40.31
N GLN A 8 -23.57 30.27 -40.06
CA GLN A 8 -23.84 29.18 -39.09
C GLN A 8 -22.96 27.95 -39.35
N GLU A 9 -22.70 27.64 -40.63
CA GLU A 9 -21.82 26.55 -41.04
C GLU A 9 -20.38 26.72 -40.50
N PHE A 10 -19.82 27.93 -40.55
CA PHE A 10 -18.45 28.17 -40.05
C PHE A 10 -18.31 27.80 -38.58
N TRP A 11 -19.30 28.17 -37.75
CA TRP A 11 -19.34 27.83 -36.34
C TRP A 11 -19.59 26.34 -36.10
N GLN A 12 -20.39 25.67 -36.95
CA GLN A 12 -20.57 24.23 -36.90
C GLN A 12 -19.26 23.47 -37.18
N TYR A 13 -18.53 23.83 -38.23
CA TYR A 13 -17.24 23.19 -38.54
C TYR A 13 -16.18 23.46 -37.45
N LEU A 14 -16.07 24.70 -36.96
CA LEU A 14 -15.13 25.05 -35.90
C LEU A 14 -15.47 24.36 -34.56
N SER A 15 -16.75 24.06 -34.32
CA SER A 15 -17.18 23.33 -33.13
C SER A 15 -16.67 21.88 -33.11
N ILE A 16 -16.44 21.24 -34.27
CA ILE A 16 -15.99 19.84 -34.36
C ILE A 16 -14.69 19.61 -33.57
N PRO A 17 -13.56 20.31 -33.85
CA PRO A 17 -12.32 20.08 -33.12
C PRO A 17 -12.39 20.52 -31.65
N LEU A 18 -13.19 21.53 -31.32
CA LEU A 18 -13.36 21.98 -29.93
C LEU A 18 -14.16 20.97 -29.10
N ILE A 19 -15.24 20.43 -29.65
CA ILE A 19 -16.05 19.39 -29.03
C ILE A 19 -15.22 18.11 -28.88
N ALA A 20 -14.46 17.72 -29.90
CA ALA A 20 -13.57 16.57 -29.84
C ALA A 20 -12.48 16.72 -28.74
N ALA A 21 -11.91 17.93 -28.58
CA ALA A 21 -10.97 18.25 -27.51
C ALA A 21 -11.60 18.12 -26.11
N LEU A 22 -12.80 18.69 -25.94
CA LEU A 22 -13.54 18.62 -24.68
C LEU A 22 -13.92 17.18 -24.32
N ILE A 23 -14.37 16.40 -25.31
CA ILE A 23 -14.68 14.97 -25.15
C ILE A 23 -13.41 14.25 -24.72
N GLY A 24 -12.29 14.38 -25.44
CA GLY A 24 -11.04 13.70 -25.12
C GLY A 24 -10.56 13.99 -23.69
N TRP A 25 -10.66 15.24 -23.25
CA TRP A 25 -10.36 15.63 -21.87
C TRP A 25 -11.31 14.98 -20.85
N THR A 26 -12.62 15.06 -21.09
CA THR A 26 -13.66 14.55 -20.19
C THR A 26 -13.62 13.02 -20.09
N THR A 27 -13.43 12.32 -21.21
CA THR A 27 -13.35 10.85 -21.24
C THR A 27 -12.13 10.34 -20.50
N ASN A 28 -10.97 10.99 -20.67
CA ASN A 28 -9.75 10.60 -19.98
C ASN A 28 -9.86 10.84 -18.48
N TRP A 29 -10.39 12.00 -18.08
CA TRP A 29 -10.68 12.29 -16.67
C TRP A 29 -11.63 11.26 -16.05
N LEU A 30 -12.72 10.93 -16.75
CA LEU A 30 -13.68 9.95 -16.28
C LEU A 30 -13.05 8.55 -16.19
N ALA A 31 -12.24 8.15 -17.16
CA ALA A 31 -11.56 6.86 -17.18
C ALA A 31 -10.63 6.67 -15.96
N ILE A 32 -9.83 7.70 -15.64
CA ILE A 32 -8.98 7.68 -14.44
C ILE A 32 -9.84 7.62 -13.18
N LYS A 33 -10.90 8.44 -13.10
CA LYS A 33 -11.80 8.44 -11.94
C LYS A 33 -12.45 7.07 -11.73
N MET A 34 -12.89 6.41 -12.80
CA MET A 34 -13.49 5.07 -12.77
C MET A 34 -12.50 3.96 -12.43
N THR A 35 -11.19 4.19 -12.57
CA THR A 35 -10.16 3.24 -12.17
C THR A 35 -10.02 3.16 -10.67
N PHE A 36 -10.12 4.30 -9.99
CA PHE A 36 -9.90 4.40 -8.55
C PHE A 36 -11.20 4.42 -7.75
N TYR A 37 -12.29 4.95 -8.30
CA TYR A 37 -13.52 5.17 -7.55
C TYR A 37 -14.74 4.50 -8.20
N PRO A 38 -15.74 4.09 -7.39
CA PRO A 38 -15.77 4.09 -5.93
C PRO A 38 -14.96 2.94 -5.29
N LEU A 39 -14.56 3.09 -4.02
CA LEU A 39 -13.79 2.08 -3.28
C LEU A 39 -14.59 0.79 -3.07
N GLU A 40 -15.87 0.94 -2.77
CA GLU A 40 -16.83 -0.16 -2.65
C GLU A 40 -17.81 -0.16 -3.81
N PHE A 41 -18.37 -1.32 -4.11
CA PHE A 41 -19.36 -1.44 -5.17
C PHE A 41 -20.60 -0.60 -4.86
N ILE A 42 -20.95 0.32 -5.76
CA ILE A 42 -22.16 1.13 -5.67
C ILE A 42 -23.13 0.69 -6.78
N GLY A 43 -24.33 0.27 -6.40
CA GLY A 43 -25.41 -0.08 -7.32
C GLY A 43 -26.20 -1.34 -6.90
N LYS A 44 -26.94 -1.92 -7.84
CA LYS A 44 -27.67 -3.19 -7.66
C LYS A 44 -26.88 -4.35 -8.29
N PRO A 45 -26.35 -5.29 -7.50
CA PRO A 45 -25.73 -6.49 -8.05
C PRO A 45 -26.79 -7.33 -8.82
N PRO A 46 -26.42 -8.07 -9.88
CA PRO A 46 -25.05 -8.33 -10.35
C PRO A 46 -24.55 -7.44 -11.50
N LEU A 47 -25.41 -6.63 -12.15
CA LEU A 47 -25.06 -5.92 -13.40
C LEU A 47 -25.20 -4.39 -13.33
N LEU A 48 -25.94 -3.85 -12.37
CA LEU A 48 -26.29 -2.43 -12.29
C LEU A 48 -25.50 -1.71 -11.19
N GLY A 49 -24.18 -1.80 -11.23
CA GLY A 49 -23.32 -1.03 -10.34
C GLY A 49 -21.88 -0.93 -10.82
N TRP A 50 -21.15 -0.03 -10.20
CA TRP A 50 -19.75 0.26 -10.53
C TRP A 50 -18.89 0.20 -9.27
N GLN A 51 -17.70 -0.36 -9.43
CA GLN A 51 -16.62 -0.28 -8.47
C GLN A 51 -15.36 0.12 -9.22
N GLY A 52 -14.49 0.89 -8.58
CA GLY A 52 -13.18 1.18 -9.12
C GLY A 52 -12.45 -0.11 -9.52
N ILE A 53 -11.76 -0.08 -10.65
CA ILE A 53 -10.98 -1.21 -11.17
C ILE A 53 -9.96 -1.70 -10.14
N ILE A 54 -9.16 -0.79 -9.56
CA ILE A 54 -8.13 -1.15 -8.57
C ILE A 54 -8.76 -1.72 -7.28
N PRO A 55 -9.75 -1.04 -6.63
CA PRO A 55 -10.41 -1.58 -5.44
C PRO A 55 -11.13 -2.92 -5.66
N SER A 56 -11.75 -3.13 -6.82
CA SER A 56 -12.48 -4.38 -7.14
C SER A 56 -11.56 -5.60 -7.23
N LYS A 57 -10.27 -5.39 -7.53
CA LYS A 57 -9.24 -6.42 -7.65
C LYS A 57 -8.12 -6.27 -6.61
N ALA A 58 -8.42 -5.68 -5.45
CA ALA A 58 -7.42 -5.26 -4.47
C ALA A 58 -6.37 -6.36 -4.13
N ARG A 59 -6.82 -7.58 -3.80
CA ARG A 59 -5.91 -8.70 -3.47
C ARG A 59 -4.99 -9.09 -4.64
N LYS A 60 -5.51 -9.11 -5.87
CA LYS A 60 -4.72 -9.42 -7.08
C LYS A 60 -3.70 -8.32 -7.35
N MET A 61 -4.10 -7.06 -7.24
CA MET A 61 -3.21 -5.90 -7.45
C MET A 61 -2.11 -5.82 -6.39
N ALA A 62 -2.46 -6.07 -5.13
CA ALA A 62 -1.51 -6.15 -4.02
C ALA A 62 -0.46 -7.24 -4.27
N ALA A 63 -0.88 -8.45 -4.66
CA ALA A 63 0.04 -9.55 -4.96
C ALA A 63 1.02 -9.20 -6.09
N ILE A 64 0.52 -8.64 -7.20
CA ILE A 64 1.36 -8.23 -8.34
C ILE A 64 2.39 -7.19 -7.91
N SER A 65 1.96 -6.14 -7.18
CA SER A 65 2.85 -5.08 -6.70
C SER A 65 3.93 -5.63 -5.76
N VAL A 66 3.53 -6.49 -4.82
CA VAL A 66 4.44 -7.11 -3.84
C VAL A 66 5.47 -8.02 -4.50
N ASP A 67 5.05 -8.88 -5.43
CA ASP A 67 5.96 -9.80 -6.11
C ASP A 67 7.02 -9.07 -6.93
N ALA A 68 6.62 -7.99 -7.60
CA ALA A 68 7.52 -7.16 -8.38
C ALA A 68 8.49 -6.37 -7.48
N THR A 69 8.00 -5.86 -6.35
CA THR A 69 8.73 -4.93 -5.47
C THR A 69 9.64 -5.63 -4.46
N ILE A 70 9.11 -6.56 -3.67
CA ILE A 70 9.84 -7.10 -2.51
C ILE A 70 11.06 -7.91 -2.95
N SER A 71 10.96 -8.63 -4.06
CA SER A 71 12.07 -9.41 -4.62
C SER A 71 13.27 -8.56 -5.07
N LYS A 72 13.06 -7.25 -5.28
CA LYS A 72 14.05 -6.32 -5.82
C LYS A 72 14.64 -5.36 -4.78
N ILE A 73 13.98 -5.15 -3.65
CA ILE A 73 14.36 -4.10 -2.69
C ILE A 73 15.16 -4.64 -1.51
N GLY A 74 14.98 -5.89 -1.08
CA GLY A 74 15.80 -6.44 0.01
C GLY A 74 15.22 -7.68 0.66
N THR A 75 15.99 -8.25 1.59
CA THR A 75 15.56 -9.42 2.34
C THR A 75 14.79 -9.05 3.62
N VAL A 76 14.01 -10.01 4.12
CA VAL A 76 13.31 -9.91 5.41
C VAL A 76 14.27 -9.54 6.53
N ARG A 77 15.43 -10.20 6.55
CA ARG A 77 16.48 -9.98 7.54
C ARG A 77 17.04 -8.57 7.46
N GLU A 78 17.33 -8.07 6.26
CA GLU A 78 17.82 -6.71 6.09
C GLU A 78 16.84 -5.68 6.63
N ILE A 79 15.55 -5.78 6.28
CA ILE A 79 14.51 -4.85 6.76
C ILE A 79 14.44 -4.87 8.29
N PHE A 80 14.46 -6.07 8.90
CA PHE A 80 14.43 -6.20 10.36
C PHE A 80 15.69 -5.63 11.02
N GLN A 81 16.86 -5.80 10.42
CA GLN A 81 18.11 -5.22 10.91
C GLN A 81 18.11 -3.69 10.84
N GLN A 82 17.44 -3.08 9.86
CA GLN A 82 17.29 -1.63 9.77
C GLN A 82 16.39 -1.04 10.86
N ILE A 83 15.47 -1.83 11.41
CA ILE A 83 14.71 -1.43 12.61
C ILE A 83 15.63 -1.32 13.83
N ASP A 84 16.82 -1.94 13.79
CA ASP A 84 17.78 -2.09 14.88
C ASP A 84 17.20 -2.90 16.05
N PRO A 85 17.51 -4.22 16.11
CA PRO A 85 17.03 -5.09 17.19
C PRO A 85 17.40 -4.60 18.60
N LYS A 86 18.53 -3.89 18.77
CA LYS A 86 18.93 -3.38 20.09
C LYS A 86 18.08 -2.19 20.50
N VAL A 87 17.80 -1.30 19.55
CA VAL A 87 16.89 -0.16 19.78
C VAL A 87 15.47 -0.66 20.04
N LEU A 88 15.03 -1.70 19.34
CA LEU A 88 13.76 -2.39 19.60
C LEU A 88 13.70 -2.97 21.03
N ALA A 89 14.73 -3.71 21.45
CA ALA A 89 14.82 -4.28 22.78
C ALA A 89 14.80 -3.18 23.87
N ALA A 90 15.60 -2.12 23.71
CA ALA A 90 15.62 -0.98 24.61
C ALA A 90 14.24 -0.30 24.71
N HIS A 91 13.52 -0.18 23.60
CA HIS A 91 12.16 0.37 23.58
C HIS A 91 11.18 -0.51 24.38
N ILE A 92 11.23 -1.84 24.20
CA ILE A 92 10.39 -2.76 24.98
C ILE A 92 10.68 -2.61 26.47
N VAL A 93 11.97 -2.62 26.87
CA VAL A 93 12.36 -2.44 28.28
C VAL A 93 11.86 -1.11 28.83
N HIS A 94 11.99 -0.02 28.08
CA HIS A 94 11.53 1.30 28.50
C HIS A 94 10.01 1.36 28.75
N ASN A 95 9.22 0.60 27.99
CA ASN A 95 7.76 0.54 28.18
C ASN A 95 7.34 -0.42 29.30
N VAL A 96 8.05 -1.54 29.46
CA VAL A 96 7.69 -2.60 30.42
C VAL A 96 8.20 -2.27 31.83
N ASP A 97 9.41 -1.74 31.96
CA ASP A 97 10.10 -1.51 33.24
C ASP A 97 9.29 -0.65 34.24
N PRO A 98 8.64 0.46 33.85
CA PRO A 98 7.83 1.26 34.76
C PRO A 98 6.58 0.54 35.29
N ARG A 99 6.12 -0.50 34.57
CA ARG A 99 4.86 -1.21 34.85
C ARG A 99 5.07 -2.62 35.42
N ILE A 100 6.31 -3.00 35.72
CA ILE A 100 6.63 -4.33 36.27
C ILE A 100 5.82 -4.62 37.54
N GLU A 101 5.72 -3.65 38.46
CA GLU A 101 4.96 -3.82 39.71
C GLU A 101 3.48 -4.09 39.42
N GLU A 102 2.88 -3.29 38.54
CA GLU A 102 1.50 -3.46 38.07
C GLU A 102 1.29 -4.86 37.45
N TYR A 103 2.18 -5.30 36.56
CA TYR A 103 2.06 -6.60 35.89
C TYR A 103 2.24 -7.78 36.84
N VAL A 104 3.18 -7.69 37.79
CA VAL A 104 3.39 -8.73 38.80
C VAL A 104 2.18 -8.80 39.73
N ASP A 105 1.67 -7.66 40.19
CA ASP A 105 0.50 -7.59 41.05
C ASP A 105 -0.75 -8.13 40.36
N GLU A 106 -1.02 -7.70 39.12
CA GLU A 106 -2.15 -8.18 38.33
C GLU A 106 -2.12 -9.71 38.21
N MET A 107 -0.95 -10.28 37.87
CA MET A 107 -0.76 -11.72 37.72
C MET A 107 -0.95 -12.46 39.06
N MET A 108 -0.30 -11.98 40.12
CA MET A 108 -0.31 -12.67 41.41
C MET A 108 -1.65 -12.55 42.13
N LEU A 109 -2.34 -11.41 42.04
CA LEU A 109 -3.68 -11.23 42.59
C LEU A 109 -4.73 -12.06 41.85
N ARG A 110 -4.54 -12.28 40.54
CA ARG A 110 -5.44 -13.10 39.75
C ARG A 110 -5.30 -14.59 40.05
N GLU A 111 -4.07 -15.11 40.07
CA GLU A 111 -3.83 -16.55 40.21
C GLU A 111 -3.72 -16.99 41.68
N TYR A 112 -3.17 -16.15 42.56
CA TYR A 112 -2.88 -16.46 43.96
C TYR A 112 -3.17 -15.28 44.93
N PRO A 113 -4.41 -14.77 44.99
CA PRO A 113 -4.77 -13.57 45.77
C PRO A 113 -4.39 -13.70 47.24
N THR A 114 -4.80 -14.78 47.89
CA THR A 114 -4.55 -15.02 49.32
C THR A 114 -3.05 -15.08 49.65
N PHE A 115 -2.22 -15.63 48.76
CA PHE A 115 -0.77 -15.68 48.98
C PHE A 115 -0.15 -14.29 48.85
N TRP A 116 -0.55 -13.55 47.81
CA TRP A 116 0.03 -12.25 47.50
C TRP A 116 -0.35 -11.16 48.51
N GLU A 117 -1.60 -11.17 48.98
CA GLU A 117 -2.09 -10.23 50.00
C GLU A 117 -1.40 -10.42 51.36
N ASN A 118 -1.11 -11.66 51.73
CA ASN A 118 -0.46 -11.99 53.00
C ASN A 118 1.07 -11.91 52.97
N LEU A 119 1.66 -11.64 51.80
CA LEU A 119 3.11 -11.54 51.66
C LEU A 119 3.63 -10.22 52.28
N PRO A 120 4.67 -10.25 53.13
CA PRO A 120 5.28 -9.02 53.65
C PRO A 120 5.79 -8.13 52.51
N SER A 121 5.71 -6.80 52.70
CA SER A 121 6.13 -5.82 51.67
C SER A 121 7.58 -6.01 51.21
N SER A 122 8.47 -6.42 52.12
CA SER A 122 9.87 -6.72 51.79
C SER A 122 10.02 -7.89 50.82
N ALA A 123 9.17 -8.92 50.94
CA ALA A 123 9.17 -10.06 50.03
C ALA A 123 8.58 -9.68 48.66
N ARG A 124 7.52 -8.86 48.62
CA ARG A 124 6.97 -8.33 47.36
C ARG A 124 8.00 -7.47 46.63
N ASN A 125 8.66 -6.56 47.33
CA ASN A 125 9.72 -5.73 46.77
C ASN A 125 10.88 -6.55 46.20
N MET A 126 11.25 -7.66 46.86
CA MET A 126 12.27 -8.58 46.34
C MET A 126 11.84 -9.24 45.02
N VAL A 127 10.56 -9.60 44.87
CA VAL A 127 10.02 -10.13 43.62
C VAL A 127 10.08 -9.07 42.53
N TYR A 128 9.59 -7.85 42.80
CA TYR A 128 9.65 -6.76 41.82
C TYR A 128 11.08 -6.46 41.38
N ASP A 129 12.02 -6.33 42.32
CA ASP A 129 13.43 -6.08 42.02
C ASP A 129 14.08 -7.20 41.22
N ARG A 130 13.70 -8.46 41.48
CA ARG A 130 14.21 -9.59 40.72
C ARG A 130 13.70 -9.56 39.29
N VAL A 131 12.40 -9.33 39.10
CA VAL A 131 11.80 -9.20 37.77
C VAL A 131 12.44 -8.04 37.01
N ARG A 132 12.54 -6.87 37.65
CA ARG A 132 13.20 -5.67 37.11
C ARG A 132 14.63 -5.92 36.63
N LYS A 133 15.44 -6.63 37.43
CA LYS A 133 16.83 -6.94 37.08
C LYS A 133 16.96 -7.95 35.95
N SER A 134 16.03 -8.89 35.82
CA SER A 134 16.07 -9.93 34.79
C SER A 134 15.49 -9.46 33.46
N THR A 135 14.53 -8.53 33.46
CA THR A 135 13.82 -8.07 32.25
C THR A 135 14.74 -7.62 31.10
N PRO A 136 15.76 -6.76 31.31
CA PRO A 136 16.59 -6.28 30.20
C PRO A 136 17.27 -7.40 29.41
N GLN A 137 17.96 -8.31 30.11
CA GLN A 137 18.65 -9.43 29.47
C GLN A 137 17.68 -10.41 28.80
N LEU A 138 16.51 -10.62 29.38
CA LEU A 138 15.49 -11.50 28.79
C LEU A 138 14.93 -10.92 27.48
N VAL A 139 14.67 -9.61 27.46
CA VAL A 139 14.19 -8.92 26.26
C VAL A 139 15.28 -8.91 25.19
N ASP A 140 16.53 -8.60 25.54
CA ASP A 140 17.66 -8.64 24.60
C ASP A 140 17.80 -10.02 23.95
N ASN A 141 17.84 -11.08 24.76
CA ASN A 141 17.94 -12.46 24.26
C ASN A 141 16.73 -12.86 23.40
N LEU A 142 15.52 -12.43 23.77
CA LEU A 142 14.30 -12.72 23.01
C LEU A 142 14.33 -12.04 21.64
N VAL A 143 14.71 -10.77 21.60
CA VAL A 143 14.78 -10.00 20.35
C VAL A 143 15.90 -10.51 19.45
N GLU A 144 17.05 -10.91 20.02
CA GLU A 144 18.14 -11.57 19.29
C GLU A 144 17.69 -12.91 18.70
N ASP A 145 17.05 -13.78 19.49
CA ASP A 145 16.50 -15.05 19.01
C ASP A 145 15.47 -14.83 17.88
N ILE A 146 14.60 -13.83 17.99
CA ILE A 146 13.63 -13.46 16.94
C ILE A 146 14.37 -12.98 15.68
N SER A 147 15.37 -12.11 15.84
CA SER A 147 16.21 -11.60 14.75
C SER A 147 16.87 -12.74 13.96
N ASP A 148 17.45 -13.71 14.68
CA ASP A 148 18.14 -14.86 14.07
C ASP A 148 17.18 -15.81 13.35
N ASN A 149 15.92 -15.86 13.78
CA ASN A 149 14.89 -16.70 13.19
C ASN A 149 13.90 -15.92 12.32
N ILE A 150 14.18 -14.67 11.95
CA ILE A 150 13.17 -13.78 11.36
C ILE A 150 12.61 -14.28 10.02
N GLU A 151 13.46 -14.86 9.16
CA GLU A 151 13.04 -15.46 7.88
C GLU A 151 12.08 -16.64 8.09
N ASP A 152 12.23 -17.30 9.24
CA ASP A 152 11.41 -18.42 9.64
C ASP A 152 10.11 -17.99 10.33
N LEU A 153 10.00 -16.75 10.78
CA LEU A 153 8.87 -16.24 11.56
C LEU A 153 7.97 -15.30 10.75
N LEU A 154 8.54 -14.53 9.83
CA LEU A 154 7.85 -13.45 9.13
C LEU A 154 7.65 -13.76 7.64
N ASP A 155 6.38 -13.89 7.25
CA ASP A 155 5.97 -13.85 5.84
C ASP A 155 5.65 -12.40 5.43
N ILE A 156 6.67 -11.66 4.99
CA ILE A 156 6.49 -10.27 4.55
C ILE A 156 5.51 -10.19 3.37
N LYS A 157 5.59 -11.13 2.41
CA LYS A 157 4.73 -11.09 1.23
C LYS A 157 3.26 -11.22 1.63
N GLY A 158 2.95 -12.24 2.42
CA GLY A 158 1.60 -12.45 2.95
C GLY A 158 1.11 -11.26 3.77
N MET A 159 1.95 -10.71 4.66
CA MET A 159 1.64 -9.53 5.47
C MET A 159 1.24 -8.33 4.61
N VAL A 160 2.05 -7.97 3.61
CA VAL A 160 1.78 -6.80 2.75
C VAL A 160 0.54 -7.03 1.89
N ILE A 161 0.37 -8.23 1.31
CA ILE A 161 -0.82 -8.56 0.51
C ILE A 161 -2.09 -8.43 1.35
N GLU A 162 -2.10 -8.98 2.56
CA GLU A 162 -3.29 -8.93 3.43
C GLU A 162 -3.61 -7.50 3.87
N ARG A 163 -2.57 -6.71 4.21
CA ARG A 163 -2.74 -5.30 4.59
C ARG A 163 -3.33 -4.49 3.45
N LEU A 164 -2.81 -4.61 2.24
CA LEU A 164 -3.31 -3.91 1.05
C LEU A 164 -4.67 -4.42 0.56
N ALA A 165 -4.97 -5.71 0.74
CA ALA A 165 -6.26 -6.29 0.37
C ALA A 165 -7.38 -5.85 1.32
N SER A 166 -7.07 -5.70 2.61
CA SER A 166 -8.01 -5.24 3.63
C SER A 166 -8.20 -3.72 3.60
N ASP A 167 -7.17 -2.97 3.21
CA ASP A 167 -7.19 -1.51 3.15
C ASP A 167 -7.15 -1.01 1.70
N LYS A 168 -8.33 -1.06 1.05
CA LYS A 168 -8.50 -0.59 -0.33
C LYS A 168 -8.16 0.89 -0.49
N GLN A 169 -8.30 1.68 0.57
CA GLN A 169 -7.98 3.11 0.56
C GLN A 169 -6.47 3.31 0.49
N LEU A 170 -5.69 2.60 1.32
CA LEU A 170 -4.23 2.59 1.27
C LEU A 170 -3.73 2.14 -0.10
N LEU A 171 -4.26 1.03 -0.63
CA LEU A 171 -3.90 0.53 -1.96
C LEU A 171 -4.12 1.60 -3.04
N ASN A 172 -5.30 2.23 -3.06
CA ASN A 172 -5.60 3.29 -4.02
C ASN A 172 -4.67 4.50 -3.85
N ARG A 173 -4.38 4.90 -2.62
CA ARG A 173 -3.54 6.07 -2.34
C ARG A 173 -2.13 5.85 -2.89
N ILE A 174 -1.56 4.64 -2.75
CA ILE A 174 -0.26 4.29 -3.35
C ILE A 174 -0.26 4.57 -4.84
N PHE A 175 -1.25 4.06 -5.59
CA PHE A 175 -1.33 4.29 -7.03
C PHE A 175 -1.56 5.76 -7.40
N ILE A 176 -2.43 6.46 -6.66
CA ILE A 176 -2.76 7.87 -6.93
C ILE A 176 -1.54 8.77 -6.68
N GLU A 177 -0.86 8.63 -5.55
CA GLU A 177 0.30 9.47 -5.21
C GLU A 177 1.50 9.18 -6.12
N CYS A 178 1.77 7.91 -6.42
CA CYS A 178 2.84 7.54 -7.34
C CYS A 178 2.56 8.03 -8.78
N GLY A 179 1.31 7.98 -9.22
CA GLY A 179 0.91 8.26 -10.61
C GLY A 179 0.29 9.64 -10.86
N GLU A 180 0.21 10.52 -9.85
CA GLU A 180 -0.59 11.75 -9.93
C GLU A 180 -0.23 12.63 -11.13
N VAL A 181 1.06 12.78 -11.40
CA VAL A 181 1.58 13.61 -12.49
C VAL A 181 1.28 12.97 -13.84
N GLU A 182 1.44 11.66 -13.97
CA GLU A 182 1.15 10.88 -15.17
C GLU A 182 -0.36 10.91 -15.47
N PHE A 183 -1.22 10.78 -14.45
CA PHE A 183 -2.67 10.90 -14.62
C PHE A 183 -3.07 12.29 -15.08
N ARG A 184 -2.48 13.35 -14.50
CA ARG A 184 -2.72 14.72 -14.94
C ARG A 184 -2.27 14.94 -16.38
N PHE A 185 -1.16 14.31 -16.79
CA PHE A 185 -0.70 14.30 -18.17
C PHE A 185 -1.67 13.57 -19.11
N ILE A 186 -2.20 12.41 -18.74
CA ILE A 186 -3.22 11.68 -19.54
C ILE A 186 -4.47 12.55 -19.75
N ILE A 187 -4.94 13.20 -18.69
CA ILE A 187 -6.12 14.07 -18.74
C ILE A 187 -5.86 15.27 -19.67
N ASN A 188 -4.76 15.98 -19.45
CA ASN A 188 -4.45 17.20 -20.19
C ASN A 188 -4.09 16.92 -21.66
N SER A 189 -3.35 15.83 -21.92
CA SER A 189 -3.03 15.39 -23.29
C SER A 189 -4.28 14.98 -24.07
N GLY A 190 -5.33 14.52 -23.38
CA GLY A 190 -6.64 14.23 -23.99
C GLY A 190 -7.24 15.43 -24.73
N LEU A 191 -7.01 16.64 -24.24
CA LEU A 191 -7.44 17.88 -24.92
C LEU A 191 -6.68 18.08 -26.24
N TYR A 192 -5.36 17.97 -26.21
CA TYR A 192 -4.51 18.21 -27.39
C TYR A 192 -4.73 17.15 -28.48
N PHE A 193 -4.79 15.87 -28.09
CA PHE A 193 -5.04 14.78 -29.04
C PHE A 193 -6.48 14.83 -29.56
N GLY A 194 -7.47 15.09 -28.70
CA GLY A 194 -8.86 15.27 -29.11
C GLY A 194 -9.01 16.41 -30.12
N PHE A 195 -8.33 17.55 -29.90
CA PHE A 195 -8.31 18.65 -30.86
C PHE A 195 -7.66 18.26 -32.19
N LEU A 196 -6.48 17.63 -32.16
CA LEU A 196 -5.74 17.22 -33.35
C LEU A 196 -6.56 16.23 -34.21
N PHE A 197 -7.14 15.21 -33.58
CA PHE A 197 -8.00 14.28 -34.30
C PHE A 197 -9.30 14.93 -34.75
N GLY A 198 -9.84 15.87 -33.98
CA GLY A 198 -11.00 16.66 -34.37
C GLY A 198 -10.78 17.49 -35.64
N LEU A 199 -9.56 17.98 -35.89
CA LEU A 199 -9.20 18.62 -37.16
C LEU A 199 -9.25 17.64 -38.34
N ILE A 200 -8.77 16.41 -38.12
CA ILE A 200 -8.86 15.33 -39.13
C ILE A 200 -10.32 14.97 -39.37
N GLN A 201 -11.11 14.81 -38.31
CA GLN A 201 -12.56 14.55 -38.38
C GLN A 201 -13.28 15.66 -39.14
N MET A 202 -12.96 16.94 -38.88
CA MET A 202 -13.52 18.09 -39.60
C MET A 202 -13.18 18.04 -41.10
N ALA A 203 -11.93 17.74 -41.45
CA ALA A 203 -11.51 17.62 -42.86
C ALA A 203 -12.23 16.46 -43.59
N VAL A 204 -12.40 15.32 -42.92
CA VAL A 204 -13.14 14.17 -43.48
C VAL A 204 -14.62 14.48 -43.61
N TRP A 205 -15.22 15.13 -42.61
CA TRP A 205 -16.63 15.56 -42.67
C TRP A 205 -16.88 16.53 -43.83
N TYR A 206 -15.95 17.44 -44.08
CA TYR A 206 -16.05 18.38 -45.20
C TYR A 206 -16.08 17.69 -46.57
N VAL A 207 -15.34 16.59 -46.74
CA VAL A 207 -15.29 15.83 -48.01
C VAL A 207 -16.41 14.80 -48.10
N TYR A 208 -16.80 14.20 -46.98
CA TYR A 208 -17.77 13.10 -46.93
C TYR A 208 -18.70 13.21 -45.69
N PRO A 209 -19.74 14.05 -45.74
CA PRO A 209 -20.66 14.27 -44.63
C PRO A 209 -21.69 13.12 -44.55
N SER A 210 -21.30 12.00 -43.95
CA SER A 210 -22.19 10.85 -43.73
C SER A 210 -22.46 10.65 -42.24
N TRP A 211 -23.68 10.25 -41.89
CA TRP A 211 -24.17 10.15 -40.50
C TRP A 211 -23.26 9.31 -39.58
N TRP A 212 -22.57 8.29 -40.11
CA TRP A 212 -21.70 7.41 -39.33
C TRP A 212 -20.30 7.99 -39.06
N VAL A 213 -19.91 9.06 -39.76
CA VAL A 213 -18.56 9.64 -39.65
C VAL A 213 -18.31 10.19 -38.25
N LEU A 214 -19.24 10.97 -37.66
CA LEU A 214 -19.05 11.53 -36.32
C LEU A 214 -19.00 10.44 -35.22
N PRO A 215 -19.92 9.45 -35.18
CA PRO A 215 -19.82 8.34 -34.23
C PRO A 215 -18.55 7.49 -34.40
N PHE A 216 -18.16 7.17 -35.64
CA PHE A 216 -16.97 6.38 -35.92
C PHE A 216 -15.68 7.11 -35.51
N PHE A 217 -15.55 8.39 -35.87
CA PHE A 217 -14.40 9.18 -35.45
C PHE A 217 -14.40 9.40 -33.94
N GLY A 218 -15.56 9.61 -33.31
CA GLY A 218 -15.66 9.65 -31.84
C GLY A 218 -15.09 8.38 -31.20
N LEU A 219 -15.46 7.20 -31.70
CA LEU A 219 -14.89 5.92 -31.26
C LEU A 219 -13.38 5.86 -31.47
N LEU A 220 -12.93 6.18 -32.68
CA LEU A 220 -11.51 6.13 -33.05
C LEU A 220 -10.67 7.07 -32.20
N VAL A 221 -11.15 8.28 -31.94
CA VAL A 221 -10.48 9.29 -31.12
C VAL A 221 -10.40 8.84 -29.67
N GLY A 222 -11.51 8.33 -29.10
CA GLY A 222 -11.53 7.77 -27.76
C GLY A 222 -10.55 6.61 -27.59
N TRP A 223 -10.50 5.71 -28.57
CA TRP A 223 -9.55 4.59 -28.61
C TRP A 223 -8.09 5.05 -28.75
N ALA A 224 -7.80 5.84 -29.79
CA ALA A 224 -6.45 6.26 -30.15
C ALA A 224 -5.83 7.16 -29.08
N THR A 225 -6.59 8.10 -28.52
CA THR A 225 -6.08 9.03 -27.50
C THR A 225 -5.65 8.28 -26.23
N ASN A 226 -6.47 7.35 -25.74
CA ASN A 226 -6.14 6.54 -24.57
C ASN A 226 -4.93 5.61 -24.84
N TRP A 227 -4.90 4.98 -26.01
CA TRP A 227 -3.78 4.12 -26.41
C TRP A 227 -2.46 4.90 -26.53
N ILE A 228 -2.47 6.09 -27.12
CA ILE A 228 -1.28 6.95 -27.24
C ILE A 228 -0.83 7.40 -25.84
N ALA A 229 -1.75 7.89 -25.01
CA ALA A 229 -1.42 8.40 -23.68
C ALA A 229 -0.72 7.34 -22.82
N LEU A 230 -1.25 6.11 -22.79
CA LEU A 230 -0.62 4.99 -22.07
C LEU A 230 0.76 4.64 -22.64
N ASN A 231 0.91 4.61 -23.98
CA ASN A 231 2.21 4.34 -24.58
C ASN A 231 3.25 5.41 -24.25
N VAL A 232 2.89 6.70 -24.24
CA VAL A 232 3.82 7.80 -23.93
C VAL A 232 4.29 7.77 -22.47
N ILE A 233 3.47 7.26 -21.55
CA ILE A 233 3.84 7.15 -20.14
C ILE A 233 4.92 6.10 -19.92
N PHE A 234 4.78 4.91 -20.53
CA PHE A 234 5.67 3.78 -20.26
C PHE A 234 6.75 3.56 -21.33
N ARG A 235 6.66 4.18 -22.52
CA ARG A 235 7.61 3.99 -23.63
C ARG A 235 8.14 5.31 -24.19
N PRO A 236 9.38 5.34 -24.70
CA PRO A 236 10.34 4.24 -24.76
C PRO A 236 11.01 3.95 -23.40
N LEU A 237 11.38 2.68 -23.21
CA LEU A 237 12.02 2.17 -21.99
C LEU A 237 13.38 2.82 -21.75
N HIS A 238 14.22 2.78 -22.79
CA HIS A 238 15.53 3.42 -22.79
C HIS A 238 15.42 4.82 -23.42
N PRO A 239 16.10 5.84 -22.85
CA PRO A 239 16.09 7.18 -23.40
C PRO A 239 16.60 7.20 -24.85
N LYS A 240 15.75 7.62 -25.80
CA LYS A 240 16.12 7.79 -27.21
C LYS A 240 16.38 9.26 -27.49
N LYS A 241 17.54 9.57 -28.07
CA LYS A 241 17.85 10.92 -28.55
C LYS A 241 17.24 11.11 -29.94
N VAL A 242 16.36 12.09 -30.08
CA VAL A 242 15.81 12.53 -31.37
C VAL A 242 16.17 14.00 -31.53
N GLY A 243 17.26 14.28 -32.24
CA GLY A 243 17.83 15.62 -32.35
C GLY A 243 18.24 16.18 -30.97
N PRO A 244 17.86 17.42 -30.61
CA PRO A 244 18.19 18.01 -29.30
C PRO A 244 17.33 17.46 -28.15
N PHE A 245 16.27 16.68 -28.44
CA PHE A 245 15.34 16.18 -27.43
C PHE A 245 15.65 14.74 -27.01
N LYS A 246 15.49 14.46 -25.71
CA LYS A 246 15.57 13.11 -25.14
C LYS A 246 14.15 12.61 -24.87
N LEU A 247 13.73 11.58 -25.60
CA LEU A 247 12.44 10.92 -25.43
C LEU A 247 12.60 9.71 -24.52
N GLN A 248 11.83 9.67 -23.45
CA GLN A 248 11.73 8.55 -22.52
C GLN A 248 10.31 8.52 -21.98
N GLY A 249 9.80 7.33 -21.64
CA GLY A 249 8.52 7.21 -20.94
C GLY A 249 8.47 8.16 -19.75
N LEU A 250 7.40 8.94 -19.63
CA LEU A 250 7.26 9.98 -18.60
C LEU A 250 7.43 9.41 -17.19
N PHE A 251 6.88 8.21 -16.98
CA PHE A 251 6.96 7.48 -15.71
C PHE A 251 8.41 7.12 -15.35
N LEU A 252 9.17 6.60 -16.32
CA LEU A 252 10.58 6.23 -16.13
C LEU A 252 11.47 7.45 -15.87
N LYS A 253 11.14 8.58 -16.49
CA LYS A 253 11.83 9.85 -16.24
C LYS A 253 11.63 10.35 -14.81
N ARG A 254 10.50 9.99 -14.16
CA ARG A 254 10.15 10.34 -12.78
C ARG A 254 10.51 9.27 -11.76
N GLN A 255 11.33 8.27 -12.12
CA GLN A 255 11.75 7.19 -11.23
C GLN A 255 12.16 7.67 -9.82
N PRO A 256 12.98 8.73 -9.62
CA PRO A 256 13.33 9.17 -8.27
C PRO A 256 12.13 9.66 -7.43
N ALA A 257 11.24 10.44 -8.03
CA ALA A 257 10.08 10.99 -7.33
C ALA A 257 9.04 9.91 -7.01
N VAL A 258 8.86 8.95 -7.91
CA VAL A 258 7.98 7.80 -7.68
C VAL A 258 8.57 6.88 -6.61
N ALA A 259 9.88 6.64 -6.64
CA ALA A 259 10.55 5.84 -5.62
C ALA A 259 10.39 6.42 -4.22
N GLU A 260 10.59 7.74 -4.07
CA GLU A 260 10.39 8.44 -2.80
C GLU A 260 8.95 8.29 -2.29
N SER A 261 7.94 8.63 -3.11
CA SER A 261 6.52 8.53 -2.70
C SER A 261 6.11 7.09 -2.37
N PHE A 262 6.53 6.12 -3.18
CA PHE A 262 6.21 4.72 -2.95
C PHE A 262 6.85 4.18 -1.67
N CYS A 263 8.17 4.38 -1.50
CA CYS A 263 8.90 3.92 -0.32
C CYS A 263 8.39 4.59 0.95
N HIS A 264 8.00 5.87 0.90
CA HIS A 264 7.39 6.56 2.02
C HIS A 264 6.13 5.85 2.52
N ILE A 265 5.17 5.59 1.63
CA ILE A 265 3.91 4.94 2.03
C ILE A 265 4.16 3.50 2.53
N VAL A 266 5.02 2.75 1.82
CA VAL A 266 5.30 1.35 2.19
C VAL A 266 5.98 1.26 3.55
N THR A 267 6.93 2.13 3.87
CA THR A 267 7.68 2.05 5.14
C THR A 267 6.91 2.62 6.33
N HIS A 268 6.18 3.71 6.14
CA HIS A 268 5.45 4.38 7.24
C HIS A 268 4.09 3.76 7.55
N GLU A 269 3.51 2.96 6.64
CA GLU A 269 2.15 2.44 6.84
C GLU A 269 2.00 0.93 6.66
N ILE A 270 2.97 0.26 6.03
CA ILE A 270 2.93 -1.20 5.81
C ILE A 270 4.03 -1.89 6.64
N LEU A 271 5.29 -1.53 6.43
CA LEU A 271 6.46 -2.14 7.07
C LEU A 271 6.81 -1.48 8.41
N THR A 272 5.80 -1.07 9.17
CA THR A 272 5.99 -0.51 10.52
C THR A 272 6.36 -1.59 11.52
N VAL A 273 7.02 -1.19 12.61
CA VAL A 273 7.40 -2.11 13.69
C VAL A 273 6.17 -2.82 14.25
N GLY A 274 5.09 -2.09 14.55
CA GLY A 274 3.85 -2.68 15.03
C GLY A 274 3.28 -3.74 14.09
N ASN A 275 3.21 -3.45 12.78
CA ASN A 275 2.71 -4.41 11.79
C ASN A 275 3.59 -5.65 11.69
N ILE A 276 4.92 -5.47 11.71
CA ILE A 276 5.88 -6.57 11.64
C ILE A 276 5.77 -7.48 12.87
N ILE A 277 5.73 -6.91 14.08
CA ILE A 277 5.56 -7.70 15.31
C ILE A 277 4.21 -8.41 15.33
N ASN A 278 3.13 -7.73 14.93
CA ASN A 278 1.82 -8.35 14.81
C ASN A 278 1.80 -9.49 13.79
N ALA A 279 2.54 -9.37 12.68
CA ALA A 279 2.68 -10.44 11.70
C ALA A 279 3.53 -11.61 12.24
N ILE A 280 4.59 -11.34 13.00
CA ILE A 280 5.42 -12.36 13.66
C ILE A 280 4.59 -13.15 14.68
N LEU A 281 3.79 -12.47 15.51
CA LEU A 281 3.03 -13.08 16.60
C LEU A 281 1.68 -13.66 16.17
N GLY A 282 1.02 -13.05 15.19
CA GLY A 282 -0.34 -13.39 14.75
C GLY A 282 -0.42 -14.08 13.38
N GLY A 283 0.69 -14.11 12.62
CA GLY A 283 0.72 -14.70 11.28
C GLY A 283 0.75 -16.24 11.27
N PRO A 284 0.93 -16.86 10.09
CA PRO A 284 0.87 -18.31 9.89
C PRO A 284 1.84 -19.11 10.79
N ARG A 285 2.95 -18.49 11.20
CA ARG A 285 3.99 -19.08 12.06
C ARG A 285 3.99 -18.49 13.48
N GLY A 286 2.91 -17.80 13.86
CA GLY A 286 2.80 -17.10 15.14
C GLY A 286 2.93 -18.00 16.37
N ASP A 287 2.55 -19.28 16.27
CA ASP A 287 2.77 -20.25 17.36
C ASP A 287 4.24 -20.42 17.71
N ARG A 288 5.14 -20.43 16.71
CA ARG A 288 6.59 -20.54 16.94
C ARG A 288 7.11 -19.30 17.66
N ALA A 289 6.71 -18.11 17.21
CA ALA A 289 7.09 -16.85 17.86
C ALA A 289 6.58 -16.77 19.31
N ARG A 290 5.28 -17.07 19.54
CA ARG A 290 4.70 -17.13 20.90
C ARG A 290 5.42 -18.14 21.79
N ASN A 291 5.83 -19.28 21.25
CA ASN A 291 6.61 -20.27 21.99
C ASN A 291 8.02 -19.77 22.34
N MET A 292 8.65 -18.95 21.49
CA MET A 292 9.94 -18.31 21.81
C MET A 292 9.78 -17.32 22.97
N VAL A 293 8.74 -16.48 22.95
CA VAL A 293 8.40 -15.59 24.08
C VAL A 293 8.25 -16.41 25.37
N LYS A 294 7.41 -17.45 25.34
CA LYS A 294 7.21 -18.33 26.51
C LYS A 294 8.51 -19.00 26.97
N LYS A 295 9.38 -19.43 26.05
CA LYS A 295 10.67 -20.07 26.36
C LYS A 295 11.59 -19.13 27.14
N HIS A 296 11.68 -17.86 26.72
CA HIS A 296 12.51 -16.85 27.40
C HIS A 296 11.93 -16.39 28.73
N ILE A 297 10.61 -16.36 28.86
CA ILE A 297 9.94 -15.89 30.08
C ILE A 297 9.86 -16.96 31.17
N LYS A 298 9.83 -18.26 30.83
CA LYS A 298 9.76 -19.36 31.82
C LYS A 298 10.87 -19.34 32.88
N PRO A 299 12.17 -19.15 32.52
CA PRO A 299 13.25 -19.04 33.49
C PRO A 299 13.05 -17.94 34.53
N LEU A 300 12.38 -16.84 34.19
CA LEU A 300 12.11 -15.73 35.12
C LEU A 300 11.34 -16.20 36.36
N VAL A 301 10.32 -17.03 36.14
CA VAL A 301 9.50 -17.59 37.23
C VAL A 301 10.31 -18.59 38.06
N ASP A 302 11.16 -19.40 37.41
CA ASP A 302 12.04 -20.36 38.09
C ASP A 302 13.09 -19.69 38.97
N GLU A 303 13.74 -18.65 38.47
CA GLU A 303 14.77 -17.90 39.19
C GLU A 303 14.19 -17.07 40.32
N THR A 304 13.04 -16.42 40.10
CA THR A 304 12.37 -15.61 41.11
C THR A 304 11.83 -16.48 42.25
N ALA A 305 11.37 -17.68 41.94
CA ALA A 305 11.02 -18.67 42.95
C ALA A 305 12.26 -19.32 43.62
N GLY A 306 13.45 -19.23 43.02
CA GLY A 306 14.64 -19.99 43.39
C GLY A 306 15.12 -19.81 44.83
N MET A 307 14.98 -18.62 45.42
CA MET A 307 15.35 -18.38 46.83
C MET A 307 14.37 -18.98 47.84
N GLY A 308 13.18 -19.38 47.39
CA GLY A 308 12.12 -19.96 48.21
C GLY A 308 11.50 -21.21 47.59
N LYS A 309 12.15 -21.87 46.63
CA LYS A 309 11.51 -22.86 45.73
C LYS A 309 10.76 -23.95 46.48
N ALA A 310 11.27 -24.39 47.62
CA ALA A 310 10.60 -25.33 48.52
C ALA A 310 9.31 -24.73 49.13
N LEU A 311 9.36 -23.49 49.63
CA LEU A 311 8.19 -22.75 50.13
C LEU A 311 7.21 -22.41 49.02
N THR A 312 7.69 -22.04 47.83
CA THR A 312 6.87 -21.70 46.66
C THR A 312 6.15 -22.93 46.09
N GLN A 313 6.84 -24.07 45.99
CA GLN A 313 6.22 -25.33 45.59
C GLN A 313 5.29 -25.88 46.67
N MET A 314 5.59 -25.65 47.95
CA MET A 314 4.70 -26.02 49.05
C MET A 314 3.44 -25.13 49.09
N ALA A 315 3.55 -23.85 48.74
CA ALA A 315 2.44 -22.91 48.69
C ALA A 315 1.52 -23.15 47.48
N PHE A 316 2.07 -23.42 46.30
CA PHE A 316 1.30 -23.49 45.05
C PHE A 316 1.06 -24.91 44.51
N GLY A 317 1.81 -25.90 45.00
CA GLY A 317 1.86 -27.24 44.43
C GLY A 317 2.56 -27.29 43.05
N PRO A 318 2.88 -28.50 42.55
CA PRO A 318 3.54 -28.67 41.25
C PRO A 318 2.70 -28.18 40.07
N THR A 319 1.39 -28.40 40.14
CA THR A 319 0.42 -27.98 39.11
C THR A 319 0.25 -26.47 39.09
N GLY A 320 0.10 -25.84 40.26
CA GLY A 320 -0.04 -24.39 40.35
C GLY A 320 1.20 -23.66 39.82
N PHE A 321 2.39 -24.12 40.20
CA PHE A 321 3.63 -23.52 39.69
C PHE A 321 3.75 -23.60 38.16
N ALA A 322 3.31 -24.72 37.55
CA ALA A 322 3.25 -24.85 36.10
C ALA A 322 2.21 -23.91 35.46
N THR A 323 1.04 -23.74 36.09
CA THR A 323 0.02 -22.77 35.66
C THR A 323 0.57 -21.35 35.66
N LEU A 324 1.23 -20.92 36.74
CA LEU A 324 1.83 -19.60 36.85
C LEU A 324 2.80 -19.31 35.70
N LYS A 325 3.70 -20.27 35.39
CA LYS A 325 4.63 -20.12 34.25
C LYS A 325 3.91 -19.91 32.93
N ASN A 326 2.83 -20.64 32.69
CA ASN A 326 2.07 -20.51 31.45
C ASN A 326 1.38 -19.15 31.40
N GLN A 327 0.75 -18.71 32.49
CA GLN A 327 0.05 -17.42 32.54
C GLN A 327 1.00 -16.23 32.38
N VAL A 328 2.18 -16.26 33.01
CA VAL A 328 3.22 -15.24 32.82
C VAL A 328 3.67 -15.20 31.35
N GLY A 329 3.79 -16.36 30.71
CA GLY A 329 4.07 -16.45 29.27
C GLY A 329 2.96 -15.85 28.40
N GLU A 330 1.69 -16.10 28.70
CA GLU A 330 0.56 -15.49 27.97
C GLU A 330 0.51 -13.97 28.16
N LYS A 331 0.70 -13.49 29.41
CA LYS A 331 0.74 -12.06 29.70
C LYS A 331 1.89 -11.36 28.99
N ALA A 332 3.05 -12.00 28.89
CA ALA A 332 4.17 -11.47 28.11
C ALA A 332 3.84 -11.34 26.61
N ILE A 333 3.09 -12.29 26.04
CA ILE A 333 2.62 -12.20 24.66
C ILE A 333 1.64 -11.02 24.49
N GLU A 334 0.68 -10.88 25.40
CA GLU A 334 -0.28 -9.76 25.40
C GLU A 334 0.42 -8.40 25.48
N ILE A 335 1.39 -8.25 26.38
CA ILE A 335 2.20 -7.03 26.51
C ILE A 335 2.99 -6.77 25.22
N SER A 336 3.59 -7.80 24.64
CA SER A 336 4.38 -7.64 23.41
C SER A 336 3.56 -7.11 22.22
N GLN A 337 2.26 -7.45 22.13
CA GLN A 337 1.40 -6.94 21.06
C GLN A 337 1.03 -5.46 21.22
N THR A 338 1.10 -4.92 22.44
CA THR A 338 0.67 -3.55 22.75
C THR A 338 1.83 -2.58 22.98
N SER A 339 3.05 -3.09 23.11
CA SER A 339 4.26 -2.31 23.45
C SER A 339 4.80 -1.41 22.34
N PHE A 340 4.29 -1.52 21.11
CA PHE A 340 4.86 -0.84 19.93
C PHE A 340 4.02 0.33 19.41
N ASN A 341 2.99 0.76 20.15
CA ASN A 341 2.07 1.84 19.74
C ASN A 341 2.64 3.26 19.93
N ASN A 342 3.96 3.47 19.82
CA ASN A 342 4.60 4.79 19.98
C ASN A 342 4.88 5.43 18.61
N PRO A 343 4.14 6.49 18.20
CA PRO A 343 4.27 7.08 16.87
C PRO A 343 5.65 7.67 16.58
N ILE A 344 6.36 8.17 17.61
CA ILE A 344 7.69 8.78 17.42
C ILE A 344 8.71 7.70 17.09
N PHE A 345 8.67 6.60 17.84
CA PHE A 345 9.55 5.45 17.61
C PHE A 345 9.28 4.81 16.24
N GLU A 346 8.02 4.57 15.89
CA GLU A 346 7.67 3.97 14.60
C GLU A 346 8.14 4.84 13.43
N ARG A 347 7.95 6.17 13.52
CA ARG A 347 8.38 7.08 12.47
C ARG A 347 9.90 7.11 12.27
N ASP A 348 10.65 7.15 13.36
CA ASP A 348 12.12 7.15 13.31
C ASP A 348 12.66 5.86 12.68
N ARG A 349 12.10 4.71 13.05
CA ARG A 349 12.47 3.41 12.46
C ARG A 349 12.04 3.29 11.00
N ALA A 350 10.87 3.80 10.64
CA ALA A 350 10.40 3.82 9.26
C ALA A 350 11.33 4.64 8.35
N GLN A 351 11.83 5.79 8.80
CA GLN A 351 12.78 6.63 8.04
C GLN A 351 14.10 5.90 7.73
N ALA A 352 14.61 5.11 8.68
CA ALA A 352 15.82 4.32 8.45
C ALA A 352 15.62 3.31 7.30
N VAL A 353 14.50 2.58 7.33
CA VAL A 353 14.13 1.61 6.27
C VAL A 353 13.88 2.33 4.94
N GLU A 354 13.19 3.47 4.97
CA GLU A 354 12.84 4.29 3.79
C GLU A 354 14.07 4.68 2.99
N SER A 355 15.10 5.21 3.67
CA SER A 355 16.32 5.70 3.01
C SER A 355 16.99 4.65 2.12
N ILE A 356 17.11 3.42 2.62
CA ILE A 356 17.74 2.30 1.91
C ILE A 356 16.84 1.78 0.80
N MET A 357 15.52 1.72 1.04
CA MET A 357 14.57 1.30 0.01
C MET A 357 14.55 2.28 -1.17
N VAL A 358 14.59 3.59 -0.90
CA VAL A 358 14.66 4.64 -1.93
C VAL A 358 15.96 4.52 -2.73
N GLU A 359 17.11 4.40 -2.06
CA GLU A 359 18.41 4.25 -2.72
C GLU A 359 18.40 3.05 -3.69
N ARG A 360 17.93 1.90 -3.21
CA ARG A 360 17.85 0.67 -4.02
C ARG A 360 16.86 0.81 -5.18
N MET A 361 15.70 1.41 -4.96
CA MET A 361 14.70 1.60 -6.02
C MET A 361 15.17 2.57 -7.10
N ILE A 362 15.93 3.60 -6.75
CA ILE A 362 16.55 4.53 -7.71
C ILE A 362 17.69 3.84 -8.49
N ALA A 363 18.40 2.92 -7.85
CA ALA A 363 19.49 2.16 -8.48
C ALA A 363 19.01 1.10 -9.49
N LEU A 364 17.71 0.76 -9.50
CA LEU A 364 17.14 -0.18 -10.46
C LEU A 364 17.29 0.32 -11.90
N SER A 365 17.55 -0.62 -12.80
CA SER A 365 17.49 -0.34 -14.23
C SER A 365 16.08 0.08 -14.67
N SER A 366 15.96 0.78 -15.80
CA SER A 366 14.63 1.19 -16.31
C SER A 366 13.72 -0.02 -16.59
N GLU A 367 14.29 -1.17 -16.95
CA GLU A 367 13.58 -2.45 -17.12
C GLU A 367 12.98 -2.92 -15.80
N GLU A 368 13.81 -3.04 -14.77
CA GLU A 368 13.37 -3.51 -13.45
C GLU A 368 12.38 -2.54 -12.79
N PHE A 369 12.63 -1.24 -12.89
CA PHE A 369 11.73 -0.23 -12.35
C PHE A 369 10.38 -0.23 -13.07
N GLN A 370 10.36 -0.41 -14.38
CA GLN A 370 9.11 -0.55 -15.12
C GLN A 370 8.34 -1.79 -14.66
N ASP A 371 9.03 -2.91 -14.46
CA ASP A 371 8.42 -4.17 -14.04
C ASP A 371 7.83 -4.10 -12.63
N LEU A 372 8.21 -3.13 -11.80
CA LEU A 372 7.58 -2.88 -10.48
C LEU A 372 6.10 -2.50 -10.59
N LEU A 373 5.78 -1.60 -11.52
CA LEU A 373 4.47 -0.93 -11.55
C LEU A 373 3.68 -1.20 -12.82
N ARG A 374 4.34 -1.46 -13.94
CA ARG A 374 3.67 -1.76 -15.22
C ARG A 374 2.71 -2.95 -15.13
N PRO A 375 3.04 -4.08 -14.48
CA PRO A 375 2.09 -5.20 -14.36
C PRO A 375 0.75 -4.80 -13.72
N CYS A 376 0.76 -3.88 -12.76
CA CYS A 376 -0.45 -3.37 -12.13
C CYS A 376 -1.31 -2.53 -13.07
N PHE A 377 -0.70 -1.77 -13.99
CA PHE A 377 -1.43 -0.98 -14.98
C PHE A 377 -1.91 -1.85 -16.16
N GLN A 378 -1.07 -2.76 -16.65
CA GLN A 378 -1.36 -3.60 -17.83
C GLN A 378 -2.61 -4.45 -17.71
N GLU A 379 -2.90 -4.95 -16.51
CA GLU A 379 -4.05 -5.81 -16.24
C GLU A 379 -5.41 -5.20 -16.65
N ASP A 380 -5.51 -3.87 -16.69
CA ASP A 380 -6.76 -3.18 -17.01
C ASP A 380 -6.61 -2.06 -18.07
N GLU A 381 -5.45 -1.96 -18.73
CA GLU A 381 -5.23 -1.06 -19.89
C GLU A 381 -6.29 -1.23 -20.98
N ILE A 382 -6.66 -2.47 -21.31
CA ILE A 382 -7.64 -2.76 -22.37
C ILE A 382 -9.03 -2.24 -21.97
N LYS A 383 -9.45 -2.41 -20.72
CA LYS A 383 -10.75 -1.93 -20.25
C LYS A 383 -10.82 -0.41 -20.31
N LEU A 384 -9.74 0.26 -19.89
CA LEU A 384 -9.60 1.71 -20.01
C LEU A 384 -9.75 2.20 -21.44
N ILE A 385 -9.05 1.56 -22.39
CA ILE A 385 -9.13 1.89 -23.81
C ILE A 385 -10.54 1.64 -24.37
N LEU A 386 -11.18 0.52 -24.02
CA LEU A 386 -12.53 0.17 -24.48
C LEU A 386 -13.59 1.14 -23.95
N VAL A 387 -13.51 1.51 -22.67
CA VAL A 387 -14.43 2.49 -22.08
C VAL A 387 -14.25 3.86 -22.73
N GLY A 388 -13.00 4.27 -22.97
CA GLY A 388 -12.70 5.48 -23.73
C GLY A 388 -13.29 5.47 -25.15
N ALA A 389 -13.16 4.35 -25.87
CA ALA A 389 -13.75 4.17 -27.20
C ALA A 389 -15.28 4.24 -27.18
N PHE A 390 -15.92 3.59 -26.20
CA PHE A 390 -17.38 3.62 -26.04
C PHE A 390 -17.90 5.02 -25.73
N LEU A 391 -17.26 5.75 -24.81
CA LEU A 391 -17.64 7.12 -24.48
C LEU A 391 -17.42 8.06 -25.68
N GLY A 392 -16.34 7.87 -26.43
CA GLY A 392 -16.08 8.60 -27.67
C GLY A 392 -17.17 8.35 -28.71
N PHE A 393 -17.59 7.11 -28.90
CA PHE A 393 -18.72 6.75 -29.78
C PHE A 393 -20.01 7.47 -29.35
N ALA A 394 -20.37 7.36 -28.07
CA ALA A 394 -21.58 7.98 -27.52
C ALA A 394 -21.57 9.50 -27.72
N ALA A 395 -20.42 10.15 -27.50
CA ALA A 395 -20.26 11.57 -27.72
C ALA A 395 -20.37 11.95 -29.20
N GLY A 396 -19.85 11.13 -30.12
CA GLY A 396 -20.03 11.31 -31.56
C GLY A 396 -21.50 11.19 -32.00
N VAL A 397 -22.27 10.29 -31.40
CA VAL A 397 -23.74 10.20 -31.61
C VAL A 397 -24.44 11.45 -31.09
N CYS A 398 -24.11 11.93 -29.89
CA CYS A 398 -24.67 13.17 -29.36
C CYS A 398 -24.34 14.37 -30.26
N GLN A 399 -23.10 14.46 -30.75
CA GLN A 399 -22.69 15.52 -31.67
C GLN A 399 -23.49 15.47 -32.98
N LEU A 400 -23.72 14.28 -33.55
CA LEU A 400 -24.55 14.10 -34.73
C LEU A 400 -25.99 14.59 -34.49
N VAL A 401 -26.62 14.16 -33.40
CA VAL A 401 -28.04 14.46 -33.13
C VAL A 401 -28.25 15.94 -32.77
N PHE A 402 -27.41 16.51 -31.91
CA PHE A 402 -27.65 17.85 -31.37
C PHE A 402 -27.00 18.99 -32.18
N VAL A 403 -25.93 18.74 -32.92
CA VAL A 403 -25.21 19.79 -33.67
C VAL A 403 -25.50 19.72 -35.17
N PHE A 404 -25.60 18.49 -35.71
CA PHE A 404 -25.79 18.24 -37.15
C PHE A 404 -27.14 17.59 -37.47
N GLY A 405 -28.06 17.49 -36.51
CA GLY A 405 -29.35 16.82 -36.69
C GLY A 405 -30.24 17.49 -37.74
N GLU A 406 -30.16 18.82 -37.87
CA GLU A 406 -30.86 19.59 -38.90
C GLU A 406 -30.23 19.44 -40.30
N SER A 407 -29.01 18.90 -40.40
CA SER A 407 -28.32 18.70 -41.68
C SER A 407 -28.71 17.40 -42.39
N PHE A 408 -29.45 16.51 -41.72
CA PHE A 408 -29.91 15.20 -42.23
C PHE A 408 -31.45 15.05 -42.25
N LEU A 409 -32.19 16.07 -41.83
CA LEU A 409 -33.64 16.23 -42.04
C LEU A 409 -33.86 16.98 -43.36
#